data_AF-A0A4Y3KWB8-F1
#
_entry.id   AF-A0A4Y3KWB8-F1
#
_cell.length_a   1.000
_cell.length_b   1.000
_cell.length_c   1.000
_cell.angle_alpha   90.00
_cell.angle_beta   90.00
_cell.angle_gamma   90.00
#
_symmetry.space_group_name_H-M   'P 1'
#
loop_
_entity.id
_entity.type
_entity.pdbx_description
1 polymer ?
#
loop_
_entity_poly.entity_id
_entity_poly.type
_entity_poly.pdbx_seq_one_letter_code
_entity_poly.pdbx_strand_id
1 'polypeptide(L)'
;MFGNAVKPTHILILVIVIILLFGAKRLPDLARSVGQSLKIFKSEVKDLTDDKDKGTPVPGTPASYTTPATPPASYTTPATPPAPYTNGGIPDPVVAAEPVRPAEPPVEGGGQPRV
;
A
#
# COMPACT_ATOMS: atom_id res chain seq x y z
N MET A 1 37.52 -22.07 27.47
CA MET A 1 38.17 -20.75 27.45
C MET A 1 37.28 -19.64 26.87
N PHE A 2 35.93 -19.70 27.03
CA PHE A 2 34.98 -18.78 26.37
C PHE A 2 34.32 -17.74 27.29
N GLY A 3 34.61 -17.75 28.60
CA GLY A 3 33.87 -16.99 29.63
C GLY A 3 34.02 -15.47 29.58
N ASN A 4 34.86 -14.92 28.69
CA ASN A 4 35.11 -13.48 28.56
C ASN A 4 34.64 -12.88 27.23
N ALA A 5 34.29 -13.70 26.24
CA ALA A 5 33.97 -13.25 24.88
C ALA A 5 32.62 -12.54 24.75
N VAL A 6 31.76 -12.67 25.79
CA VAL A 6 30.42 -12.08 25.82
C VAL A 6 30.22 -11.28 27.10
N LYS A 7 31.26 -10.57 27.55
CA LYS A 7 31.08 -9.60 28.63
C LYS A 7 29.97 -8.62 28.21
N PRO A 8 28.93 -8.39 29.05
CA PRO A 8 27.79 -7.55 28.70
C PRO A 8 28.20 -6.18 28.14
N THR A 9 29.34 -5.65 28.59
CA THR A 9 29.94 -4.42 28.09
C THR A 9 30.27 -4.43 26.59
N HIS A 10 30.78 -5.54 26.04
CA HIS A 10 31.11 -5.64 24.61
C HIS A 10 29.85 -5.65 23.74
N ILE A 11 28.81 -6.38 24.19
CA ILE A 11 27.50 -6.38 23.54
C ILE A 11 26.89 -4.98 23.57
N LEU A 12 26.98 -4.28 24.71
CA LEU A 12 26.47 -2.92 24.84
C LEU A 12 27.16 -1.95 23.87
N ILE A 13 28.49 -2.03 23.74
CA ILE A 13 29.26 -1.21 22.78
C ILE A 13 28.82 -1.52 21.34
N LEU A 14 28.66 -2.79 20.98
CA LEU A 14 28.21 -3.19 19.64
C LEU A 14 26.82 -2.62 19.33
N VAL A 15 25.88 -2.73 20.27
CA VAL A 15 24.53 -2.18 20.13
C VAL A 15 24.58 -0.65 19.96
N ILE A 16 25.42 0.05 20.72
CA ILE A 16 25.61 1.49 20.58
C ILE A 16 26.11 1.84 19.17
N VAL A 17 27.10 1.11 18.65
CA VAL A 17 27.61 1.32 17.28
C VAL A 17 26.50 1.11 16.23
N ILE A 18 25.70 0.06 16.36
CA ILE A 18 24.58 -0.20 15.44
C ILE A 18 23.53 0.92 15.56
N ILE A 19 23.21 1.41 16.76
CA ILE A 19 22.31 2.56 16.96
C ILE A 19 22.86 3.82 16.31
N LEU A 20 24.17 4.06 16.34
CA LEU A 20 24.81 5.21 15.70
C LEU A 20 24.74 5.12 14.17
N LEU A 21 24.95 3.94 13.59
CA LEU A 21 24.93 3.73 12.13
C LEU A 21 23.52 3.77 11.55
N PHE A 22 22.59 3.06 12.18
CA PHE A 22 21.23 2.91 11.68
C PHE A 22 20.27 3.97 12.26
N GLY A 23 20.59 4.55 13.41
CA GLY A 23 19.73 5.47 14.15
C GLY A 23 18.78 4.76 15.12
N ALA A 24 18.52 5.40 16.26
CA ALA A 24 17.64 4.87 17.32
C ALA A 24 16.20 4.56 16.86
N LYS A 25 15.76 5.18 15.75
CA LYS A 25 14.41 5.00 15.20
C LYS A 25 14.30 3.87 14.16
N ARG A 26 15.42 3.40 13.57
CA ARG A 26 15.43 2.32 12.56
C ARG A 26 15.55 0.93 13.18
N LEU A 27 16.33 0.78 14.25
CA LEU A 27 16.43 -0.49 14.97
C LEU A 27 15.09 -1.07 15.47
N PRO A 28 14.21 -0.29 16.14
CA PRO A 28 12.93 -0.83 16.60
C PRO A 28 12.01 -1.18 15.44
N ASP A 29 12.09 -0.45 14.33
CA ASP A 29 11.29 -0.69 13.13
C ASP A 29 11.69 -2.00 12.43
N LEU A 30 13.01 -2.21 12.24
CA LEU A 30 13.57 -3.45 11.71
C LEU A 30 13.30 -4.64 12.63
N ALA A 31 13.42 -4.46 13.95
CA ALA A 31 13.13 -5.51 14.91
C ALA A 31 11.64 -5.88 14.93
N ARG A 32 10.73 -4.90 14.76
CA ARG A 32 9.28 -5.14 14.68
C ARG A 32 8.92 -5.94 13.43
N SER A 33 9.45 -5.58 12.25
CA SER A 33 9.14 -6.29 11.00
C SER A 33 9.69 -7.72 10.99
N VAL A 34 10.96 -7.89 11.36
CA VAL A 34 11.60 -9.22 11.48
C VAL A 34 10.93 -10.06 12.57
N GLY A 35 10.60 -9.45 13.72
CA GLY A 35 9.92 -10.11 14.81
C GLY A 35 8.52 -10.60 14.44
N GLN A 36 7.79 -9.86 13.61
CA GLN A 36 6.48 -10.27 13.10
C GLN A 36 6.59 -11.48 12.17
N SER A 37 7.58 -11.50 11.25
CA SER A 37 7.85 -12.67 10.40
C SER A 37 8.27 -13.89 11.22
N LEU A 38 9.13 -13.72 12.23
CA LEU A 38 9.53 -14.79 13.14
C LEU A 38 8.36 -15.30 13.98
N LYS A 39 7.43 -14.45 14.40
CA LYS A 39 6.25 -14.84 15.19
C LYS A 39 5.33 -15.77 14.41
N ILE A 40 5.09 -15.45 13.13
CA ILE A 40 4.25 -16.27 12.24
C ILE A 40 4.94 -17.62 12.02
N PHE A 41 6.21 -17.59 11.62
CA PHE A 41 7.01 -18.80 11.43
C PHE A 41 7.06 -19.68 12.69
N LYS A 42 7.26 -19.07 13.87
CA LYS A 42 7.27 -19.79 15.15
C LYS A 42 5.91 -20.41 15.47
N SER A 43 4.81 -19.75 15.10
CA SER A 43 3.46 -20.26 15.32
C SER A 43 3.15 -21.44 14.41
N GLU A 44 3.53 -21.36 13.13
CA GLU A 44 3.38 -22.47 12.18
C GLU A 44 4.26 -23.67 12.57
N VAL A 45 5.53 -23.45 12.92
CA VAL A 45 6.43 -24.52 13.38
C VAL A 45 5.94 -25.14 14.69
N LYS A 46 5.33 -24.33 15.58
CA LYS A 46 4.74 -24.81 16.83
C LYS A 46 3.49 -25.66 16.55
N ASP A 47 2.63 -25.26 15.62
CA ASP A 47 1.45 -26.03 15.20
C ASP A 47 1.85 -27.43 14.68
N LEU A 48 2.88 -27.49 13.83
CA LEU A 48 3.45 -28.76 13.33
C LEU A 48 4.06 -29.65 14.42
N THR A 49 4.50 -29.06 15.53
CA THR A 49 5.12 -29.78 16.64
C THR A 49 4.09 -30.18 17.70
N ASP A 50 3.08 -29.33 17.95
CA ASP A 50 2.01 -29.52 18.93
C ASP A 50 0.83 -30.35 18.37
N ASP A 51 0.71 -30.61 17.06
CA ASP A 51 -0.30 -31.53 16.49
C ASP A 51 -0.15 -33.01 16.96
N LYS A 52 0.92 -33.32 17.72
CA LYS A 52 1.02 -34.58 18.46
C LYS A 52 0.33 -34.58 19.82
N ASP A 53 -0.02 -33.42 20.38
CA ASP A 53 -0.51 -33.28 21.75
C ASP A 53 -1.57 -32.15 21.90
N LYS A 54 -2.80 -32.40 21.41
CA LYS A 54 -4.08 -31.75 21.81
C LYS A 54 -4.36 -30.28 21.42
N GLY A 55 -5.46 -30.13 20.66
CA GLY A 55 -6.61 -29.27 21.04
C GLY A 55 -6.46 -27.75 20.88
N THR A 56 -7.05 -27.25 19.80
CA THR A 56 -7.20 -25.86 19.34
C THR A 56 -7.27 -24.76 20.42
N PRO A 57 -6.46 -23.69 20.23
CA PRO A 57 -6.96 -22.34 20.38
C PRO A 57 -6.69 -21.51 19.12
N VAL A 58 -7.73 -20.84 18.61
CA VAL A 58 -7.62 -19.78 17.59
C VAL A 58 -7.21 -18.48 18.30
N PRO A 59 -6.08 -17.85 17.95
CA PRO A 59 -6.02 -16.40 17.98
C PRO A 59 -5.22 -15.84 16.79
N GLY A 60 -5.89 -15.78 15.63
CA GLY A 60 -5.44 -15.07 14.45
C GLY A 60 -6.06 -13.68 14.34
N THR A 61 -5.77 -12.74 15.26
CA THR A 61 -5.91 -11.29 14.95
C THR A 61 -5.07 -10.44 15.91
N PRO A 62 -3.89 -9.94 15.47
CA PRO A 62 -3.45 -8.63 15.88
C PRO A 62 -3.69 -7.66 14.71
N ALA A 63 -4.82 -6.95 14.80
CA ALA A 63 -5.02 -5.71 14.07
C ALA A 63 -3.93 -4.72 14.51
N SER A 64 -2.95 -4.46 13.65
CA SER A 64 -2.02 -3.33 13.78
C SER A 64 -1.41 -3.00 12.42
N TYR A 65 -2.27 -2.73 11.43
CA TYR A 65 -1.94 -1.71 10.44
C TYR A 65 -2.27 -0.37 11.09
N THR A 66 -1.30 0.23 11.78
CA THR A 66 -1.41 1.67 12.04
C THR A 66 -0.97 2.34 10.75
N THR A 67 -1.89 2.43 9.79
CA THR A 67 -1.77 3.41 8.70
C THR A 67 -2.06 4.75 9.36
N PRO A 68 -1.12 5.71 9.44
CA PRO A 68 -1.48 7.07 9.77
C PRO A 68 -2.51 7.51 8.74
N ALA A 69 -3.70 7.86 9.21
CA ALA A 69 -4.78 8.39 8.39
C ALA A 69 -4.30 9.71 7.78
N THR A 70 -3.82 9.67 6.54
CA THR A 70 -3.80 10.85 5.68
C THR A 70 -5.25 11.04 5.21
N PRO A 71 -5.93 12.14 5.54
CA PRO A 71 -7.29 12.38 5.07
C PRO A 71 -7.30 12.36 3.53
N PRO A 72 -8.31 11.74 2.89
CA PRO A 72 -8.46 11.83 1.45
C PRO A 72 -8.68 13.29 1.10
N ALA A 73 -7.72 13.89 0.38
CA ALA A 73 -7.91 15.17 -0.27
C ALA A 73 -8.99 14.96 -1.33
N SER A 74 -10.21 15.24 -0.93
CA SER A 74 -11.39 15.33 -1.76
C SER A 74 -11.21 16.40 -2.84
N TYR A 75 -10.97 15.91 -4.07
CA TYR A 75 -11.41 16.41 -5.38
C TYR A 75 -11.35 17.91 -5.71
N THR A 76 -10.60 18.25 -6.76
CA THR A 76 -11.02 19.22 -7.79
C THR A 76 -10.56 18.80 -9.20
N THR A 77 -11.53 18.25 -9.96
CA THR A 77 -11.83 18.51 -11.40
C THR A 77 -10.82 18.10 -12.50
N PRO A 78 -11.23 18.00 -13.78
CA PRO A 78 -11.04 16.81 -14.62
C PRO A 78 -10.03 17.04 -15.75
N ALA A 79 -9.18 16.06 -16.05
CA ALA A 79 -8.28 16.17 -17.20
C ALA A 79 -8.19 14.84 -17.94
N THR A 80 -9.02 14.75 -18.97
CA THR A 80 -8.78 14.15 -20.29
C THR A 80 -8.35 12.67 -20.35
N PRO A 81 -9.09 11.80 -21.08
CA PRO A 81 -8.62 10.46 -21.40
C PRO A 81 -7.21 10.55 -22.04
N PRO A 82 -6.22 9.76 -21.61
CA PRO A 82 -4.96 9.68 -22.33
C PRO A 82 -5.28 9.11 -23.72
N ALA A 83 -5.11 9.94 -24.76
CA ALA A 83 -5.15 9.46 -26.14
C ALA A 83 -4.12 8.33 -26.28
N PRO A 84 -4.44 7.23 -26.99
CA PRO A 84 -3.43 6.22 -27.30
C PRO A 84 -2.29 6.92 -28.04
N TYR A 85 -1.08 6.80 -27.50
CA TYR A 85 0.13 7.30 -28.13
C TYR A 85 0.34 6.53 -29.44
N THR A 86 -0.23 7.03 -30.53
CA THR A 86 0.17 6.64 -31.88
C THR A 86 1.48 7.36 -32.16
N ASN A 87 2.57 6.61 -32.14
CA ASN A 87 3.91 7.12 -32.35
C ASN A 87 4.06 7.54 -33.83
N GLY A 88 3.90 8.84 -34.09
CA GLY A 88 4.15 9.45 -35.39
C GLY A 88 3.13 10.52 -35.76
N GLY A 89 3.17 11.69 -35.13
CA GLY A 89 2.35 12.83 -35.53
C GLY A 89 2.47 13.99 -34.54
N ILE A 90 2.88 15.15 -35.04
CA ILE A 90 3.10 16.40 -34.31
C ILE A 90 1.79 16.82 -33.58
N PRO A 91 1.80 17.20 -32.29
CA PRO A 91 0.59 17.66 -31.63
C PRO A 91 0.23 19.10 -32.04
N ASP A 92 -0.91 19.27 -32.71
CA ASP A 92 -1.55 20.58 -32.92
C ASP A 92 -2.15 21.11 -31.59
N PRO A 93 -2.06 22.44 -31.32
CA PRO A 93 -2.56 23.04 -30.09
C PRO A 93 -4.09 23.16 -30.05
N VAL A 94 -4.65 22.75 -28.91
CA VAL A 94 -6.07 22.72 -28.54
C VAL A 94 -6.77 24.10 -28.61
N VAL A 95 -7.84 24.21 -29.39
CA VAL A 95 -8.79 25.35 -29.36
C VAL A 95 -10.08 24.93 -28.65
N ALA A 96 -10.46 25.79 -27.71
CA ALA A 96 -11.46 25.65 -26.67
C ALA A 96 -12.93 25.53 -27.13
N ALA A 97 -13.68 24.71 -26.39
CA ALA A 97 -15.05 24.90 -25.87
C ALA A 97 -16.09 25.68 -26.71
N GLU A 98 -17.15 24.98 -27.11
CA GLU A 98 -18.46 25.60 -27.41
C GLU A 98 -19.53 25.23 -26.34
N PRO A 99 -20.43 26.16 -25.99
CA PRO A 99 -21.32 26.12 -24.82
C PRO A 99 -22.55 25.20 -24.96
N VAL A 100 -23.01 24.68 -23.82
CA VAL A 100 -24.17 23.80 -23.63
C VAL A 100 -25.45 24.39 -24.26
N ARG A 101 -26.02 23.70 -25.25
CA ARG A 101 -27.38 24.00 -25.75
C ARG A 101 -28.43 23.33 -24.84
N PRO A 102 -29.41 24.07 -24.30
CA PRO A 102 -30.54 23.53 -23.55
C PRO A 102 -31.38 22.54 -24.36
N ALA A 103 -31.96 21.54 -23.70
CA ALA A 103 -32.79 20.50 -24.30
C ALA A 103 -33.99 21.09 -25.07
N GLU A 104 -34.09 20.79 -26.37
CA GLU A 104 -35.29 21.04 -27.16
C GLU A 104 -36.20 19.79 -27.19
N PRO A 105 -37.53 19.96 -27.07
CA PRO A 105 -38.54 18.91 -26.85
C PRO A 105 -38.78 17.98 -28.06
N PRO A 106 -39.45 16.82 -27.87
CA PRO A 106 -39.63 15.83 -28.93
C PRO A 106 -40.52 16.40 -30.05
N VAL A 107 -39.96 16.53 -31.26
CA VAL A 107 -40.75 16.85 -32.45
C VAL A 107 -41.34 15.56 -32.99
N GLU A 108 -42.52 15.28 -32.46
CA GLU A 108 -43.55 14.40 -32.96
C GLU A 108 -43.94 14.76 -34.41
N GLY A 109 -44.06 13.76 -35.29
CA GLY A 109 -45.07 13.77 -36.35
C GLY A 109 -44.60 14.06 -37.78
N GLY A 110 -45.09 13.20 -38.69
CA GLY A 110 -45.15 13.42 -40.14
C GLY A 110 -44.00 12.74 -40.89
N GLY A 111 -44.11 11.52 -41.40
CA GLY A 111 -45.17 11.13 -42.32
C GLY A 111 -45.01 11.91 -43.62
N GLN A 112 -44.31 11.36 -44.61
CA GLN A 112 -44.91 11.01 -45.90
C GLN A 112 -43.87 10.47 -46.90
N PRO A 113 -44.35 9.67 -47.88
CA PRO A 113 -43.58 8.90 -48.84
C PRO A 113 -43.55 9.58 -50.22
N ARG A 114 -43.06 8.83 -51.23
CA ARG A 114 -43.02 9.11 -52.68
C ARG A 114 -41.76 9.87 -53.10
N VAL A 115 -41.07 9.49 -54.17
CA VAL A 115 -41.45 8.78 -55.40
C VAL A 115 -40.33 7.84 -55.84
#